data_AF-A0A7J9MCY7-F1
#
_entry.id   AF-A0A7J9MCY7-F1
#
_cell.length_a   1.000
_cell.length_b   1.000
_cell.length_c   1.000
_cell.angle_alpha   90.00
_cell.angle_beta   90.00
_cell.angle_gamma   90.00
#
_symmetry.space_group_name_H-M   'P 1'
#
loop_
_entity.id
_entity.type
_entity.pdbx_description
1 polymer ?
#
loop_
_entity_poly.entity_id
_entity_poly.type
_entity_poly.pdbx_seq_one_letter_code
_entity_poly.pdbx_strand_id
1 'polypeptide(L)' 'MGSVVVGNWSDICEELLGKVPLKFFGGRIELKWLEDNFKDLHKSLNPFEIEQ' A
#
# COMPACT_ATOMS: atom_id res chain seq x y z
N MET A 1 17.34 -21.28 -12.00
CA MET A 1 17.59 -20.12 -11.12
C MET A 1 16.31 -19.31 -11.08
N GLY A 2 15.81 -19.00 -9.89
CA GLY A 2 14.54 -18.29 -9.72
C GLY A 2 14.34 -17.97 -8.26
N SER A 3 15.34 -17.34 -7.64
CA SER A 3 15.11 -16.67 -6.36
C SER A 3 14.24 -15.47 -6.70
N VAL A 4 12.94 -15.59 -6.46
CA VAL A 4 12.09 -14.41 -6.34
C VAL A 4 12.74 -13.65 -5.20
N VAL A 5 13.44 -12.58 -5.53
CA VAL A 5 13.88 -11.60 -4.54
C VAL A 5 12.60 -11.19 -3.86
N VAL A 6 12.35 -11.73 -2.67
CA VAL A 6 11.28 -11.25 -1.82
C VAL A 6 11.76 -9.85 -1.46
N GLY A 7 11.41 -8.89 -2.31
CA GLY A 7 11.67 -7.49 -2.04
C GLY A 7 11.20 -7.24 -0.62
N ASN A 8 12.07 -6.65 0.19
CA ASN A 8 11.72 -6.31 1.55
C ASN A 8 10.40 -5.54 1.47
N TRP A 9 9.33 -6.07 2.08
CA TRP A 9 8.01 -5.43 2.00
C TRP A 9 8.05 -3.98 2.46
N SER A 10 9.04 -3.64 3.29
CA SER A 10 9.38 -2.28 3.67
C SER A 10 9.73 -1.41 2.46
N ASP A 11 10.64 -1.84 1.59
CA ASP A 11 11.09 -1.08 0.42
C ASP A 11 9.94 -0.87 -0.56
N ILE A 12 9.13 -1.92 -0.80
CA ILE A 12 7.94 -1.84 -1.66
C ILE A 12 6.92 -0.84 -1.10
N CYS A 13 6.70 -0.84 0.21
CA CYS A 13 5.80 0.12 0.85
C CYS A 13 6.36 1.54 0.84
N GLU A 14 7.66 1.71 1.03
CA GLU A 14 8.30 3.02 0.95
C GLU A 14 8.18 3.60 -0.46
N GLU A 15 8.44 2.80 -1.49
CA GLU A 15 8.35 3.22 -2.88
C GLU A 15 6.91 3.56 -3.31
N LEU A 16 5.94 2.66 -3.02
CA LEU A 16 4.58 2.79 -3.55
C LEU A 16 3.67 3.65 -2.65
N LEU A 17 3.86 3.56 -1.34
CA LEU A 17 2.97 4.17 -0.36
C LEU A 17 3.60 5.37 0.36
N GLY A 18 4.92 5.58 0.22
CA GLY A 18 5.68 6.60 0.95
C GLY A 18 5.70 6.37 2.47
N LYS A 19 5.18 5.22 2.93
CA LYS A 19 4.98 4.89 4.35
C LYS A 19 5.14 3.39 4.54
N VAL A 20 5.85 3.02 5.61
CA VAL A 20 6.15 1.62 5.92
C VAL A 20 5.41 1.18 7.18
N PRO A 21 4.60 0.10 7.13
CA PRO A 21 4.04 -0.52 8.31
C PRO A 21 5.13 -1.06 9.23
N LEU A 22 4.97 -0.86 10.55
CA LEU A 22 5.89 -1.41 11.55
C LEU A 22 5.87 -2.94 11.61
N LYS A 23 4.77 -3.57 11.16
CA LYS A 23 4.58 -5.02 11.18
C LYS A 23 3.89 -5.47 9.90
N PHE A 24 4.39 -6.57 9.36
CA PHE A 24 3.80 -7.30 8.26
C PHE A 24 3.37 -8.68 8.73
N PHE A 25 2.15 -9.09 8.40
CA PHE A 25 1.62 -10.40 8.76
C PHE A 25 1.67 -11.32 7.54
N GLY A 26 2.82 -11.96 7.32
CA GLY A 26 3.01 -12.85 6.16
C GLY A 26 2.82 -12.14 4.81
N GLY A 27 3.32 -10.90 4.69
CA GLY A 27 3.12 -10.07 3.50
C GLY A 27 1.78 -9.32 3.44
N ARG A 28 0.99 -9.35 4.53
CA ARG A 28 -0.25 -8.58 4.66
C ARG A 28 -0.06 -7.36 5.55
N ILE A 29 -0.79 -6.31 5.22
CA ILE A 29 -0.87 -5.06 5.97
C ILE A 29 -2.25 -5.00 6.64
N GLU A 30 -2.31 -4.51 7.88
CA GLU A 30 -3.59 -4.35 8.58
C GLU A 30 -4.45 -3.28 7.91
N LEU A 31 -5.73 -3.57 7.68
CA LEU A 31 -6.67 -2.61 7.08
C LEU A 31 -6.74 -1.31 7.88
N LYS A 32 -6.76 -1.41 9.21
CA LYS A 32 -6.75 -0.26 10.11
C LYS A 32 -5.53 0.64 9.89
N TRP A 33 -4.35 0.06 9.65
CA TRP A 33 -3.15 0.84 9.35
C TRP A 33 -3.32 1.61 8.04
N LEU A 34 -3.95 1.01 7.03
CA LEU A 34 -4.26 1.68 5.77
C LEU A 34 -5.24 2.84 6.01
N GLU A 35 -6.34 2.61 6.74
CA GLU A 35 -7.34 3.64 7.06
C GLU A 35 -6.73 4.82 7.84
N ASP A 36 -5.87 4.54 8.82
CA ASP A 36 -5.20 5.57 9.62
C ASP A 36 -4.21 6.41 8.80
N ASN A 37 -3.55 5.81 7.81
CA ASN A 37 -2.50 6.46 7.02
C ASN A 37 -2.98 7.11 5.72
N PHE A 38 -4.13 6.66 5.20
CA PHE A 38 -4.67 7.06 3.90
C PHE A 38 -6.13 7.51 4.01
N LYS A 39 -6.40 8.42 4.95
CA LYS A 39 -7.76 8.94 5.23
C LYS A 39 -8.41 9.63 4.03
N ASP A 40 -7.61 10.23 3.15
CA ASP A 40 -8.10 10.93 1.97
C ASP A 40 -8.32 10.02 0.75
N LEU A 41 -7.92 8.75 0.80
CA LEU A 41 -8.16 7.80 -0.29
C LEU A 41 -9.67 7.57 -0.52
N HIS A 42 -10.47 7.70 0.55
CA HIS A 42 -11.94 7.64 0.48
C HIS A 42 -12.58 8.80 -0.29
N LYS A 43 -11.89 9.93 -0.50
CA LYS A 43 -12.43 11.07 -1.26
C LYS A 43 -12.26 10.91 -2.77
N SER A 44 -11.46 9.94 -3.23
CA SER A 44 -11.19 9.70 -4.65
C SER A 44 -12.12 8.68 -5.31
N LEU A 45 -13.20 8.27 -4.65
CA LEU A 45 -14.29 7.53 -5.29
C LEU A 45 -15.33 8.51 -5.85
N ASN A 46 -14.90 9.40 -6.74
CA ASN A 46 -15.79 9.92 -7.77
C ASN A 46 -15.67 8.94 -8.96
N PRO A 47 -16.66 8.06 -9.19
CA PRO A 47 -16.61 7.06 -10.28
C PRO A 47 -16.71 7.66 -11.70
N PHE A 48 -16.27 8.90 -11.94
CA PHE A 48 -16.54 9.64 -13.18
C PHE A 48 -15.42 10.55 -13.72
N GLU A 49 -14.14 10.37 -13.35
CA GLU A 49 -13.04 11.05 -14.05
C GLU A 49 -12.04 10.08 -14.71
N ILE A 50 -12.59 9.12 -15.46
CA ILE A 50 -11.90 8.52 -16.60
C ILE A 50 -12.76 8.84 -17.85
N GLU A 51 -12.73 10.08 -18.33
CA GLU A 51 -12.88 10.41 -19.76
C GLU A 51 -12.62 11.91 -20.00
N GLN A 52 -11.46 12.26 -20.57
CA GLN A 52 -11.29 13.28 -21.62
C GLN A 52 -10.03 12.94 -22.42
#